data_AF-V5SJ06-F1
#
_entry.id   AF-V5SJ06-F1
#
_cell.length_a   1.000
_cell.length_b   1.000
_cell.length_c   1.000
_cell.angle_alpha   90.00
_cell.angle_beta   90.00
_cell.angle_gamma   90.00
#
_symmetry.space_group_name_H-M   'P 1'
#
loop_
_entity.id
_entity.type
_entity.pdbx_description
1 polymer ?
#
loop_
_entity_poly.entity_id
_entity_poly.type
_entity_poly.pdbx_seq_one_letter_code
_entity_poly.pdbx_strand_id
1 'polypeptide(L)'
;MKIKSPTPGTISVDVASALLKVSRRRFFQLVSDGWIQRSERGEYAIKEVVQGAIAFRDDQIARAEKRNADNRIRDARAREIELRTAREEASLVPTDEVIAYTSAVVGALMERLRKLPASVTSDPHEQQRISKIVEHIGRKVDEAGSEYRNAWRRS
;
A
#
# COMPACT_ATOMS: atom_id res chain seq x y z
N MET A 1 -56.50 2.68 -35.78
CA MET A 1 -55.46 3.55 -35.17
C MET A 1 -54.65 4.15 -36.31
N LYS A 2 -54.77 5.46 -36.58
CA LYS A 2 -54.06 6.11 -37.71
C LYS A 2 -52.64 6.45 -37.27
N ILE A 3 -51.64 5.81 -37.88
CA ILE A 3 -50.23 6.18 -37.70
C ILE A 3 -50.02 7.42 -38.58
N LYS A 4 -49.80 8.57 -37.94
CA LYS A 4 -49.40 9.81 -38.61
C LYS A 4 -47.96 9.61 -39.09
N SER A 5 -47.71 9.80 -40.38
CA SER A 5 -46.39 9.61 -40.98
C SER A 5 -45.39 10.62 -40.38
N PRO A 6 -44.18 10.20 -39.99
CA PRO A 6 -43.16 11.12 -39.48
C PRO A 6 -42.72 12.11 -40.56
N THR A 7 -42.45 13.35 -40.14
CA THR A 7 -41.85 14.40 -40.96
C THR A 7 -40.47 13.95 -41.45
N PRO A 8 -40.01 14.27 -42.68
CA PRO A 8 -38.72 13.80 -43.18
C PRO A 8 -37.58 14.11 -42.20
N GLY A 9 -36.96 13.06 -41.65
CA GLY A 9 -35.85 13.16 -40.69
C GLY A 9 -36.18 12.84 -39.23
N THR A 10 -37.44 12.59 -38.88
CA THR A 10 -37.83 12.10 -37.55
C THR A 10 -38.07 10.59 -37.53
N ILE A 11 -37.75 9.96 -36.39
CA ILE A 11 -37.91 8.52 -36.15
C ILE A 11 -38.63 8.26 -34.83
N SER A 12 -39.34 7.13 -34.78
CA SER A 12 -39.96 6.65 -33.55
C SER A 12 -38.91 6.13 -32.56
N VAL A 13 -39.29 6.02 -31.29
CA VAL A 13 -38.44 5.45 -30.24
C VAL A 13 -37.96 4.03 -30.56
N ASP A 14 -38.77 3.26 -31.29
CA ASP A 14 -38.47 1.86 -31.62
C ASP A 14 -37.34 1.79 -32.64
N VAL A 15 -37.42 2.63 -33.66
CA VAL A 15 -36.38 2.79 -34.68
C VAL A 15 -35.12 3.40 -34.06
N ALA A 16 -35.26 4.40 -33.19
CA ALA A 16 -34.11 5.04 -32.53
C ALA A 16 -33.36 4.08 -31.58
N SER A 17 -34.11 3.26 -30.82
CA SER A 17 -33.54 2.25 -29.94
C SER A 17 -32.81 1.16 -30.74
N ALA A 18 -33.42 0.71 -31.86
CA ALA A 18 -32.79 -0.25 -32.76
C ALA A 18 -31.53 0.32 -33.43
N LEU A 19 -31.56 1.59 -33.87
CA LEU A 19 -30.42 2.29 -34.48
C LEU A 19 -29.22 2.33 -33.53
N LEU A 20 -29.47 2.67 -32.25
CA LEU A 20 -28.43 2.73 -31.24
C LEU A 20 -28.05 1.36 -30.65
N LYS A 21 -28.78 0.29 -31.04
CA LYS A 21 -28.67 -1.07 -30.47
C LYS A 21 -28.83 -1.11 -28.95
N VAL A 22 -29.80 -0.37 -28.42
CA VAL A 22 -30.12 -0.31 -26.99
C VAL A 22 -31.59 -0.64 -26.74
N SER A 23 -31.93 -1.02 -25.51
CA SER A 23 -33.33 -1.17 -25.12
C SER A 23 -34.04 0.19 -25.06
N ARG A 24 -35.36 0.21 -25.23
CA ARG A 24 -36.17 1.45 -25.08
C ARG A 24 -35.95 2.10 -23.72
N ARG A 25 -35.84 1.28 -22.65
CA ARG A 25 -35.51 1.75 -21.30
C ARG A 25 -34.20 2.54 -21.30
N ARG A 26 -33.16 2.00 -21.93
CA ARG A 26 -31.85 2.64 -22.00
C ARG A 26 -31.88 3.90 -22.87
N PHE A 27 -32.64 3.89 -23.97
CA PHE A 27 -32.86 5.07 -24.79
C PHE A 27 -33.52 6.20 -23.98
N PHE A 28 -34.60 5.91 -23.26
CA PHE A 28 -35.26 6.91 -22.39
C PHE A 28 -34.36 7.40 -21.27
N GLN A 29 -33.46 6.56 -20.76
CA GLN A 29 -32.45 7.01 -19.82
C GLN A 29 -31.51 8.03 -20.45
N LEU A 30 -31.00 7.80 -21.66
CA LEU A 30 -30.16 8.79 -22.37
C LEU A 30 -30.91 10.11 -22.64
N VAL A 31 -32.20 10.05 -22.92
CA VAL A 31 -33.06 11.23 -23.05
C VAL A 31 -33.24 11.95 -21.71
N SER A 32 -33.49 11.20 -20.62
CA SER A 32 -33.64 11.74 -19.26
C SER A 32 -32.36 12.35 -18.74
N ASP A 33 -31.23 11.76 -19.09
CA ASP A 33 -29.88 12.21 -18.74
C ASP A 33 -29.44 13.42 -19.60
N GLY A 34 -30.30 13.87 -20.54
CA GLY A 34 -30.08 15.07 -21.35
C GLY A 34 -29.20 14.87 -22.59
N TRP A 35 -28.76 13.65 -22.88
CA TRP A 35 -27.90 13.38 -24.05
C TRP A 35 -28.66 13.47 -25.37
N ILE A 36 -29.92 13.03 -25.40
CA ILE A 36 -30.75 13.03 -26.61
C ILE A 36 -31.91 14.01 -26.44
N GLN A 37 -32.00 14.99 -27.33
CA GLN A 37 -33.08 15.98 -27.32
C GLN A 37 -34.36 15.45 -27.99
N ARG A 38 -35.52 15.88 -27.47
CA ARG A 38 -36.85 15.54 -28.02
C ARG A 38 -37.24 16.59 -29.05
N SER A 39 -37.69 16.16 -30.23
CA SER A 39 -38.17 17.07 -31.27
C SER A 39 -39.68 17.32 -31.14
N GLU A 40 -40.49 16.25 -31.09
CA GLU A 40 -41.95 16.33 -30.88
C GLU A 40 -42.44 15.13 -30.04
N ARG A 41 -43.74 15.10 -29.72
CA ARG A 41 -44.34 14.09 -28.82
C ARG A 41 -44.26 12.69 -29.43
N GLY A 42 -43.20 11.95 -29.08
CA GLY A 42 -42.97 10.57 -29.51
C GLY A 42 -42.05 10.41 -30.71
N GLU A 43 -41.53 11.51 -31.25
CA GLU A 43 -40.65 11.54 -32.42
C GLU A 43 -39.32 12.24 -32.11
N TYR A 44 -38.24 11.70 -32.66
CA TYR A 44 -36.87 12.17 -32.44
C TYR A 44 -36.18 12.40 -33.77
N ALA A 45 -35.53 13.55 -33.94
CA ALA A 45 -34.67 13.77 -35.09
C ALA A 45 -33.49 12.78 -35.07
N ILE A 46 -33.22 12.12 -36.20
CA ILE A 46 -32.10 11.15 -36.32
C ILE A 46 -30.78 11.79 -35.91
N LYS A 47 -30.56 13.05 -36.32
CA LYS A 47 -29.36 13.83 -35.99
C LYS A 47 -29.13 13.91 -34.47
N GLU A 48 -30.15 14.30 -33.70
CA GLU A 48 -30.07 14.48 -32.24
C GLU A 48 -29.80 13.14 -31.54
N VAL A 49 -30.42 12.06 -32.01
CA VAL A 49 -30.20 10.70 -31.48
C VAL A 49 -28.76 10.26 -31.68
N VAL A 50 -28.21 10.43 -32.89
CA VAL A 50 -26.85 10.02 -33.22
C VAL A 50 -25.82 10.87 -32.49
N GLN A 51 -25.96 12.20 -32.53
CA GLN A 51 -25.03 13.12 -31.87
C GLN A 51 -25.03 12.94 -30.36
N GLY A 52 -26.21 12.80 -29.75
CA GLY A 52 -26.33 12.52 -28.32
C GLY A 52 -25.67 11.20 -27.91
N ALA A 53 -25.82 10.16 -28.72
CA ALA A 53 -25.23 8.87 -28.45
C ALA A 53 -23.71 8.83 -28.68
N ILE A 54 -23.16 9.68 -29.55
CA ILE A 54 -21.71 9.88 -29.71
C ILE A 54 -21.17 10.64 -28.49
N ALA A 55 -21.78 11.77 -28.15
CA ALA A 55 -21.35 12.59 -27.00
C ALA A 55 -21.34 11.80 -25.68
N PHE A 56 -22.36 10.96 -25.45
CA PHE A 56 -22.41 10.06 -24.30
C PHE A 56 -21.24 9.06 -24.29
N ARG A 57 -20.88 8.49 -25.44
CA ARG A 57 -19.78 7.51 -25.54
C ARG A 57 -18.44 8.18 -25.31
N ASP A 58 -18.23 9.37 -25.88
CA ASP A 58 -16.99 10.12 -25.72
C ASP A 58 -16.76 10.53 -24.26
N ASP A 59 -17.80 11.00 -23.55
CA ASP A 59 -17.71 11.30 -22.11
C ASP A 59 -17.39 10.04 -21.28
N GLN A 60 -17.99 8.90 -21.61
CA GLN A 60 -17.70 7.64 -20.93
C GLN A 60 -16.24 7.18 -21.14
N ILE A 61 -15.70 7.36 -22.36
CA ILE A 61 -14.30 7.06 -22.69
C ILE A 61 -13.38 8.00 -21.90
N ALA A 62 -13.63 9.31 -21.94
CA ALA A 62 -12.82 10.30 -21.22
C ALA A 62 -12.79 10.03 -19.69
N ARG A 63 -13.94 9.66 -19.11
CA ARG A 63 -14.03 9.26 -17.70
C ARG A 63 -13.27 7.97 -17.39
N ALA A 64 -13.24 7.01 -18.30
CA ALA A 64 -12.49 5.76 -18.14
C ALA A 64 -10.98 6.01 -18.21
N GLU A 65 -10.52 6.83 -19.15
CA GLU A 65 -9.11 7.20 -19.30
C GLU A 65 -8.57 7.91 -18.05
N LYS A 66 -9.33 8.86 -17.50
CA LYS A 66 -8.96 9.54 -16.25
C LYS A 66 -8.81 8.56 -15.09
N ARG A 67 -9.76 7.64 -14.92
CA ARG A 67 -9.67 6.60 -13.88
C ARG A 67 -8.45 5.69 -14.07
N ASN A 68 -8.14 5.32 -15.31
CA ASN A 68 -6.97 4.49 -15.62
C ASN A 68 -5.67 5.23 -15.30
N ALA A 69 -5.58 6.53 -15.56
CA ALA A 69 -4.43 7.36 -15.18
C ALA A 69 -4.28 7.47 -13.66
N ASP A 70 -5.39 7.73 -12.95
CA ASP A 70 -5.41 7.80 -11.48
C ASP A 70 -4.98 6.47 -10.83
N ASN A 71 -5.44 5.34 -11.38
CA ASN A 71 -5.04 4.01 -10.92
C ASN A 71 -3.54 3.77 -11.11
N ARG A 72 -2.97 4.11 -12.28
CA ARG A 72 -1.53 3.97 -12.53
C ARG A 72 -0.67 4.77 -11.54
N ILE A 73 -1.10 5.98 -11.18
CA ILE A 73 -0.40 6.82 -10.19
C ILE A 73 -0.48 6.17 -8.80
N ARG A 74 -1.64 5.64 -8.41
CA ARG A 74 -1.81 4.93 -7.13
C ARG A 74 -0.96 3.68 -7.07
N ASP A 75 -0.95 2.87 -8.12
CA ASP A 75 -0.15 1.63 -8.20
C ASP A 75 1.35 1.91 -8.16
N ALA A 76 1.80 3.02 -8.76
CA ALA A 76 3.19 3.46 -8.68
C ALA A 76 3.58 3.86 -7.25
N ARG A 77 2.72 4.62 -6.55
CA ARG A 77 2.93 5.02 -5.15
C ARG A 77 2.91 3.83 -4.19
N ALA A 78 2.01 2.88 -4.40
CA ALA A 78 1.95 1.65 -3.60
C ALA A 78 3.27 0.87 -3.69
N ARG A 79 3.78 0.67 -4.92
CA ARG A 79 5.09 0.03 -5.14
C ARG A 79 6.26 0.79 -4.52
N GLU A 80 6.25 2.12 -4.57
CA GLU A 80 7.28 2.93 -3.91
C GLU A 80 7.28 2.70 -2.39
N ILE A 81 6.10 2.70 -1.77
CA ILE A 81 5.94 2.45 -0.33
C ILE A 81 6.43 1.04 0.02
N GLU A 82 6.00 0.02 -0.73
CA GLU A 82 6.44 -1.37 -0.51
C GLU A 82 7.96 -1.52 -0.59
N LEU A 83 8.60 -0.93 -1.60
CA LEU A 83 10.05 -0.96 -1.76
C LEU A 83 10.78 -0.21 -0.64
N ARG A 84 10.23 0.90 -0.15
CA ARG A 84 10.78 1.63 0.98
C ARG A 84 10.68 0.80 2.27
N THR A 85 9.51 0.25 2.55
CA THR A 85 9.29 -0.64 3.70
C THR A 85 10.23 -1.84 3.64
N ALA A 86 10.38 -2.50 2.49
CA ALA A 86 11.28 -3.64 2.33
C ALA A 86 12.75 -3.28 2.57
N ARG A 87 13.19 -2.08 2.18
CA ARG A 87 14.55 -1.59 2.46
C ARG A 87 14.76 -1.28 3.95
N GLU A 88 13.76 -0.69 4.58
CA GLU A 88 13.77 -0.42 6.01
C GLU A 88 13.82 -1.75 6.77
N GLU A 89 12.95 -2.71 6.45
CA GLU A 89 12.95 -4.07 7.00
C GLU A 89 14.28 -4.81 6.79
N ALA A 90 14.88 -4.73 5.59
CA ALA A 90 16.18 -5.33 5.33
C ALA A 90 17.34 -4.67 6.12
N SER A 91 17.13 -3.45 6.61
CA SER A 91 18.07 -2.73 7.48
C SER A 91 17.83 -3.00 8.97
N LEU A 92 16.71 -3.64 9.32
CA LEU A 92 16.40 -4.04 10.68
C LEU A 92 17.05 -5.40 10.97
N VAL A 93 17.78 -5.47 12.07
CA VAL A 93 18.28 -6.74 12.61
C VAL A 93 17.32 -7.20 13.71
N PRO A 94 16.92 -8.48 13.74
CA PRO A 94 16.10 -9.02 14.81
C PRO A 94 16.75 -8.74 16.18
N THR A 95 15.96 -8.22 17.13
CA THR A 95 16.44 -7.88 18.47
C THR A 95 17.11 -9.08 19.16
N ASP A 96 16.57 -10.27 18.98
CA ASP A 96 17.13 -11.51 19.54
C ASP A 96 18.53 -11.82 18.99
N GLU A 97 18.79 -11.54 17.71
CA GLU A 97 20.12 -11.70 17.10
C GLU A 97 21.12 -10.70 17.69
N VAL A 98 20.72 -9.44 17.86
CA VAL A 98 21.56 -8.42 18.49
C VAL A 98 21.88 -8.80 19.95
N ILE A 99 20.88 -9.28 20.70
CA ILE A 99 21.06 -9.73 22.09
C ILE A 99 22.00 -10.94 22.14
N ALA A 100 21.82 -11.92 21.26
CA ALA A 100 22.65 -13.12 21.21
C ALA A 100 24.10 -12.77 20.85
N TYR A 101 24.32 -11.97 19.81
CA TYR A 101 25.64 -11.50 19.40
C TYR A 101 26.34 -10.73 20.52
N THR A 102 25.65 -9.77 21.13
CA THR A 102 26.21 -8.95 22.23
C THR A 102 26.56 -9.82 23.43
N SER A 103 25.70 -10.76 23.80
CA SER A 103 25.95 -11.70 24.91
C SER A 103 27.16 -12.59 24.62
N ALA A 104 27.33 -13.05 23.37
CA ALA A 104 28.48 -13.84 22.97
C ALA A 104 29.80 -13.06 23.05
N VAL A 105 29.82 -11.82 22.56
CA VAL A 105 31.00 -10.94 22.62
C VAL A 105 31.40 -10.65 24.07
N VAL A 106 30.43 -10.28 24.91
CA VAL A 106 30.67 -9.99 26.34
C VAL A 106 31.12 -11.25 27.07
N GLY A 107 30.50 -12.41 26.80
CA GLY A 107 30.89 -13.69 27.39
C GLY A 107 32.35 -14.05 27.07
N ALA A 108 32.74 -13.92 25.81
CA ALA A 108 34.13 -14.16 25.38
C ALA A 108 35.13 -13.20 26.04
N LEU A 109 34.77 -11.92 26.19
CA LEU A 109 35.59 -10.94 26.91
C LEU A 109 35.76 -11.33 28.39
N MET A 110 34.67 -11.68 29.07
CA MET A 110 34.69 -12.08 30.47
C MET A 110 35.49 -13.37 30.70
N GLU A 111 35.43 -14.33 29.78
CA GLU A 111 36.27 -15.53 29.83
C GLU A 111 37.76 -15.19 29.80
N ARG A 112 38.17 -14.23 28.95
CA ARG A 112 39.55 -13.75 28.90
C ARG A 112 39.95 -13.02 30.17
N LEU A 113 39.08 -12.15 30.69
CA LEU A 113 39.34 -11.42 31.95
C LEU A 113 39.52 -12.37 33.14
N ARG A 114 38.79 -13.49 33.19
CA ARG A 114 38.96 -14.50 34.25
C ARG A 114 40.32 -15.20 34.23
N LYS A 115 41.01 -15.22 33.08
CA LYS A 115 42.36 -15.79 32.94
C LYS A 115 43.46 -14.78 33.30
N LEU A 116 43.12 -13.50 33.40
CA LEU A 116 44.04 -12.39 33.64
C LEU A 116 44.84 -12.50 34.96
N PRO A 117 44.27 -12.92 36.11
CA PRO A 117 45.02 -13.06 37.36
C PRO A 117 46.24 -13.98 37.20
N ALA A 118 46.05 -15.14 36.57
CA ALA A 118 47.11 -16.14 36.38
C ALA A 118 48.17 -15.71 35.35
N SER A 119 47.82 -14.83 34.41
CA SER A 119 48.78 -14.30 33.42
C SER A 119 49.61 -13.12 33.94
N VAL A 120 49.13 -12.41 34.96
CA VAL A 120 49.76 -11.18 35.46
C VAL A 120 50.74 -11.45 36.59
N THR A 121 50.48 -12.44 37.44
CA THR A 121 51.30 -12.73 38.62
C THR A 121 51.20 -14.19 39.03
N SER A 122 52.24 -14.72 39.67
CA SER A 122 52.25 -16.06 40.29
C SER A 122 52.03 -16.03 41.80
N ASP A 123 51.96 -14.84 42.41
CA ASP A 123 51.63 -14.71 43.84
C ASP A 123 50.15 -15.06 44.08
N PRO A 124 49.83 -16.08 44.91
CA PRO A 124 48.47 -16.47 45.21
C PRO A 124 47.60 -15.34 45.79
N HIS A 125 48.20 -14.44 46.58
CA HIS A 125 47.45 -13.37 47.24
C HIS A 125 47.05 -12.27 46.23
N GLU A 126 48.00 -11.83 45.39
CA GLU A 126 47.69 -10.92 44.29
C GLU A 126 46.72 -11.52 43.25
N GLN A 127 46.87 -12.80 42.89
CA GLN A 127 45.90 -13.49 42.01
C GLN A 127 44.48 -13.43 42.59
N GLN A 128 44.33 -13.75 43.88
CA GLN A 128 43.03 -13.72 44.54
C GLN A 128 42.42 -12.30 44.56
N ARG A 129 43.24 -11.27 44.78
CA ARG A 129 42.80 -9.87 44.74
C ARG A 129 42.29 -9.48 43.36
N ILE A 130 43.02 -9.81 42.29
CA ILE A 130 42.63 -9.50 40.91
C ILE A 130 41.36 -10.28 40.51
N SER A 131 41.26 -11.56 40.87
CA SER A 131 40.06 -12.37 40.61
C SER A 131 38.80 -11.74 41.20
N LYS A 132 38.85 -11.24 42.44
CA LYS A 132 37.71 -10.55 43.07
C LYS A 132 37.28 -9.29 42.31
N ILE A 133 38.22 -8.55 41.73
CA ILE A 133 37.93 -7.36 40.92
C ILE A 133 37.24 -7.79 39.62
N VAL A 134 37.76 -8.81 38.93
CA VAL A 134 37.16 -9.34 37.70
C VAL A 134 35.75 -9.87 37.94
N GLU A 135 35.53 -10.59 39.04
CA GLU A 135 34.19 -11.06 39.44
C GLU A 135 33.23 -9.91 39.74
N HIS A 136 33.71 -8.86 40.41
CA HIS A 136 32.91 -7.67 40.69
C HIS A 136 32.48 -6.97 39.40
N ILE A 137 33.40 -6.79 38.45
CA ILE A 137 33.10 -6.24 37.12
C ILE A 137 32.09 -7.12 36.40
N GLY A 138 32.26 -8.43 36.44
CA GLY A 138 31.31 -9.38 35.83
C GLY A 138 29.88 -9.20 36.34
N ARG A 139 29.70 -9.13 37.65
CA ARG A 139 28.37 -8.88 38.24
C ARG A 139 27.75 -7.56 37.77
N LYS A 140 28.55 -6.48 37.71
CA LYS A 140 28.08 -5.17 37.23
C LYS A 140 27.64 -5.21 35.76
N VAL A 141 28.35 -5.97 34.92
CA VAL A 141 27.98 -6.16 33.51
C VAL A 141 26.69 -6.98 33.37
N ASP A 142 26.50 -8.02 34.20
CA ASP A 142 25.29 -8.85 34.18
C ASP A 142 24.04 -8.07 34.66
N GLU A 143 24.20 -7.23 35.69
CA GLU A 143 23.18 -6.30 36.19
C GLU A 143 22.73 -5.33 35.08
N ALA A 144 23.69 -4.59 34.49
CA ALA A 144 23.41 -3.64 33.42
C ALA A 144 22.77 -4.33 32.20
N GLY A 145 23.30 -5.48 31.78
CA GLY A 145 22.74 -6.25 30.67
C GLY A 145 21.30 -6.70 30.91
N SER A 146 20.94 -7.03 32.16
CA SER A 146 19.58 -7.40 32.54
C SER A 146 18.63 -6.21 32.54
N GLU A 147 19.08 -5.05 33.00
CA GLU A 147 18.32 -3.80 32.95
C GLU A 147 17.99 -3.39 31.51
N TYR A 148 18.98 -3.40 30.62
CA TYR A 148 18.78 -3.07 29.20
C TYR A 148 17.81 -4.05 28.51
N ARG A 149 17.94 -5.37 28.76
CA ARG A 149 17.00 -6.38 28.23
C ARG A 149 15.58 -6.14 28.70
N ASN A 150 15.40 -5.79 29.98
CA ASN A 150 14.07 -5.55 30.55
C ASN A 150 13.47 -4.23 30.07
N ALA A 151 14.29 -3.20 29.83
CA ALA A 151 13.84 -1.93 29.25
C ALA A 151 13.32 -2.13 27.82
N TRP A 152 14.07 -2.86 26.99
CA TRP A 152 13.68 -3.21 25.62
C TRP A 152 12.42 -4.07 25.54
N ARG A 153 12.20 -4.98 26.51
CA ARG A 153 11.02 -5.84 26.52
C ARG A 153 9.73 -5.10 26.91
N ARG A 154 9.83 -3.85 27.38
CA ARG A 154 8.71 -3.01 27.83
C ARG A 154 8.38 -1.86 26.87
N SER A 155 9.26 -1.56 25.91
CA SER A 155 9.06 -0.58 24.83
C SER A 155 8.41 -1.24 23.62
#